data_AF-A0A9D5H3N7-F1
#
_entry.id   AF-A0A9D5H3N7-F1
#
_cell.length_a   1.000
_cell.length_b   1.000
_cell.length_c   1.000
_cell.angle_alpha   90.00
_cell.angle_beta   90.00
_cell.angle_gamma   90.00
#
_symmetry.space_group_name_H-M   'P 1'
#
loop_
_entity.id
_entity.type
_entity.pdbx_description
1 polymer ?
#
loop_
_entity_poly.entity_id
_entity_poly.type
_entity_poly.pdbx_seq_one_letter_code
_entity_poly.pdbx_strand_id
1 'polypeptide(L)'
;MERKRPSFSTSSFRSIQEAFKTIRRSFTFKAILEGTHNPKDEHLVQALRDLLLSSGQLPDKFDDYHTLLRFLRMKGFDVMKAKESFLNMLKWRDEFGVDAIVKDFKYDEYETVKKLYPHGFHGVDRNGRPVYIERVGMADLIAMLNVTTIDRYVKYHISEQEKTLNLRFPACSLAAKSHIASITTILDVKGVGLSNFSKPARELFTGIQKIDSNYYPDEFSFQEFNSTNASSYELNARAHALRQENMADEFAALEFCLSESKTV
;
A
#
# COMPACT_ATOMS: atom_id res chain seq x y z
N MET A 1 3.31 37.76 -15.85
CA MET A 1 3.20 36.68 -16.85
C MET A 1 2.96 35.38 -16.08
N GLU A 2 1.70 35.02 -15.84
CA GLU A 2 1.33 33.79 -15.15
C GLU A 2 1.81 32.58 -15.95
N ARG A 3 2.65 31.74 -15.35
CA ARG A 3 2.96 30.42 -15.92
C ARG A 3 1.70 29.57 -15.77
N LYS A 4 1.01 29.32 -16.88
CA LYS A 4 -0.06 28.30 -16.94
C LYS A 4 0.50 26.98 -16.38
N ARG A 5 -0.11 26.47 -15.31
CA ARG A 5 0.19 25.15 -14.78
C ARG A 5 -0.22 24.11 -15.85
N PRO A 6 0.61 23.09 -16.14
CA PRO A 6 0.23 22.04 -17.07
C PRO A 6 -0.99 21.30 -16.54
N SER A 7 -1.98 21.06 -17.40
CA SER A 7 -3.09 20.17 -17.10
C SER A 7 -2.54 18.74 -17.02
N PHE A 8 -2.58 18.13 -15.84
CA PHE A 8 -2.16 16.74 -15.63
C PHE A 8 -3.13 15.81 -16.38
N SER A 9 -2.56 14.85 -17.10
CA SER A 9 -3.35 13.89 -17.88
C SER A 9 -3.84 12.81 -16.93
N THR A 10 -5.10 12.39 -17.06
CA THR A 10 -5.65 11.26 -16.30
C THR A 10 -5.12 9.95 -16.89
N SER A 11 -3.83 9.66 -16.65
CA SER A 11 -3.23 8.39 -17.09
C SER A 11 -3.92 7.21 -16.44
N SER A 12 -4.34 6.22 -17.23
CA SER A 12 -4.93 4.98 -16.70
C SER A 12 -3.89 4.16 -15.91
N PHE A 13 -4.36 3.33 -14.97
CA PHE A 13 -3.51 2.38 -14.23
C PHE A 13 -2.62 1.53 -15.15
N ARG A 14 -3.15 1.07 -16.29
CA ARG A 14 -2.37 0.32 -17.30
C ARG A 14 -1.23 1.15 -17.89
N SER A 15 -1.50 2.42 -18.21
CA SER A 15 -0.49 3.33 -18.77
C SER A 15 0.69 3.50 -17.81
N ILE A 16 0.42 3.61 -16.51
CA ILE A 16 1.47 3.72 -15.51
C ILE A 16 2.24 2.40 -15.35
N GLN A 17 1.56 1.26 -15.34
CA GLN A 17 2.23 -0.04 -15.31
C GLN A 17 3.21 -0.22 -16.49
N GLU A 18 2.83 0.19 -17.69
CA GLU A 18 3.73 0.15 -18.87
C GLU A 18 4.91 1.13 -18.75
N ALA A 19 4.69 2.32 -18.17
CA ALA A 19 5.78 3.25 -17.86
C ALA A 19 6.78 2.62 -16.87
N PHE A 20 6.29 1.98 -15.81
CA PHE A 20 7.15 1.28 -14.84
C PHE A 20 7.92 0.11 -15.48
N LYS A 21 7.31 -0.66 -16.38
CA LYS A 21 8.01 -1.72 -17.12
C LYS A 21 9.19 -1.18 -17.93
N THR A 22 9.01 -0.01 -18.53
CA THR A 22 10.07 0.65 -19.31
C THR A 22 11.19 1.17 -18.40
N ILE A 23 10.83 1.78 -17.27
CA ILE A 23 11.78 2.35 -16.29
C ILE A 23 12.60 1.25 -15.61
N ARG A 24 12.00 0.09 -15.33
CA ARG A 24 12.68 -1.11 -14.78
C ARG A 24 13.83 -1.64 -15.64
N ARG A 25 13.96 -1.21 -16.90
CA ARG A 25 15.07 -1.62 -17.78
C ARG A 25 16.38 -0.89 -17.48
N SER A 26 16.33 0.26 -16.81
CA SER A 26 17.54 0.95 -16.36
C SER A 26 18.16 0.23 -15.17
N PHE A 27 19.46 -0.04 -15.22
CA PHE A 27 20.20 -0.70 -14.15
C PHE A 27 20.10 0.05 -12.81
N THR A 28 20.21 1.39 -12.84
CA THR A 28 20.10 2.23 -11.65
C THR A 28 18.71 2.13 -11.00
N PHE A 29 17.65 2.15 -11.81
CA PHE A 29 16.29 2.02 -11.29
C PHE A 29 15.99 0.61 -10.79
N LYS A 30 16.52 -0.41 -11.47
CA LYS A 30 16.44 -1.79 -11.00
C LYS A 30 17.08 -1.95 -9.62
N ALA A 31 18.29 -1.41 -9.40
CA ALA A 31 18.96 -1.46 -8.10
C ALA A 31 18.17 -0.74 -6.99
N ILE A 32 17.56 0.41 -7.28
CA ILE A 32 16.69 1.12 -6.31
C ILE A 32 15.47 0.28 -5.94
N LEU A 33 14.83 -0.36 -6.93
CA LEU A 33 13.62 -1.17 -6.71
C LEU A 33 13.93 -2.51 -6.04
N GLU A 34 15.08 -3.12 -6.30
CA GLU A 34 15.52 -4.34 -5.62
C GLU A 34 15.92 -4.07 -4.18
N GLY A 35 16.44 -2.86 -3.90
CA GLY A 35 16.82 -2.47 -2.55
C GLY A 35 18.06 -3.16 -2.03
N THR A 36 18.45 -2.80 -0.80
CA THR A 36 19.63 -3.36 -0.15
C THR A 36 19.26 -4.60 0.63
N HIS A 37 19.99 -5.68 0.41
CA HIS A 37 19.85 -6.88 1.21
C HIS A 37 20.58 -6.74 2.54
N ASN A 38 20.04 -7.34 3.59
CA ASN A 38 20.70 -7.44 4.88
C ASN A 38 21.51 -8.74 4.91
N PRO A 39 22.86 -8.68 5.01
CA PRO A 39 23.68 -9.89 5.02
C PRO A 39 23.30 -10.89 6.12
N LYS A 40 22.73 -10.41 7.22
CA LYS A 40 22.26 -11.27 8.32
C LYS A 40 21.03 -12.08 7.94
N ASP A 41 20.16 -11.55 7.07
CA ASP A 41 18.91 -12.20 6.68
C ASP A 41 19.07 -13.02 5.39
N GLU A 42 20.09 -12.72 4.56
CA GLU A 42 20.33 -13.34 3.24
C GLU A 42 20.30 -14.88 3.28
N HIS A 43 20.99 -15.48 4.25
CA HIS A 43 21.05 -16.93 4.36
C HIS A 43 19.68 -17.57 4.64
N LEU A 44 18.79 -16.89 5.38
CA LEU A 44 17.43 -17.36 5.67
C LEU A 44 16.51 -17.16 4.47
N VAL A 45 16.66 -16.02 3.76
CA VAL A 45 15.93 -15.77 2.52
C VAL A 45 16.31 -16.81 1.47
N GLN A 46 17.60 -17.13 1.33
CA GLN A 46 18.05 -18.16 0.40
C GLN A 46 17.56 -19.55 0.81
N ALA A 47 17.59 -19.90 2.10
CA ALA A 47 17.05 -21.17 2.58
C ALA A 47 15.55 -21.32 2.26
N LEU A 48 14.75 -20.26 2.46
CA LEU A 48 13.34 -20.25 2.09
C LEU A 48 13.16 -20.40 0.58
N ARG A 49 13.95 -19.65 -0.22
CA ARG A 49 13.93 -19.71 -1.69
C ARG A 49 14.22 -21.13 -2.18
N ASP A 50 15.30 -21.76 -1.71
CA ASP A 50 15.70 -23.11 -2.10
C ASP A 50 14.63 -24.15 -1.76
N LEU A 51 13.99 -24.00 -0.59
CA LEU A 51 12.87 -24.87 -0.18
C LEU A 51 11.62 -24.71 -1.05
N LEU A 52 11.36 -23.52 -1.58
CA LEU A 52 10.23 -23.28 -2.49
C LEU A 52 10.55 -23.72 -3.92
N LEU A 53 11.78 -23.50 -4.39
CA LEU A 53 12.26 -23.94 -5.71
C LEU A 53 12.32 -25.46 -5.83
N SER A 54 12.86 -26.14 -4.80
CA SER A 54 12.96 -27.61 -4.79
C SER A 54 11.60 -28.32 -4.87
N SER A 55 10.53 -27.68 -4.41
CA SER A 55 9.16 -28.19 -4.56
C SER A 55 8.42 -27.62 -5.78
N GLY A 56 9.05 -26.76 -6.59
CA GLY A 56 8.42 -26.13 -7.76
C GLY A 56 7.30 -25.15 -7.41
N GLN A 57 7.35 -24.54 -6.22
CA GLN A 57 6.28 -23.71 -5.66
C GLN A 57 6.66 -22.22 -5.54
N LEU A 58 7.70 -21.78 -6.24
CA LEU A 58 8.12 -20.38 -6.29
C LEU A 58 7.83 -19.77 -7.67
N PRO A 59 6.73 -19.02 -7.83
CA PRO A 59 6.49 -18.28 -9.06
C PRO A 59 7.45 -17.09 -9.17
N ASP A 60 7.99 -16.83 -10.37
CA ASP A 60 8.91 -15.71 -10.66
C ASP A 60 8.38 -14.35 -10.17
N LYS A 61 7.05 -14.16 -10.24
CA LYS A 61 6.37 -12.93 -9.78
C LYS A 61 6.65 -12.61 -8.31
N PHE A 62 6.89 -13.63 -7.48
CA PHE A 62 7.06 -13.52 -6.03
C PHE A 62 8.46 -13.96 -5.56
N ASP A 63 9.39 -14.19 -6.50
CA ASP A 63 10.80 -14.49 -6.20
C ASP A 63 11.63 -13.20 -6.09
N ASP A 64 11.22 -12.31 -5.18
CA ASP A 64 12.04 -11.17 -4.80
C ASP A 64 12.44 -11.27 -3.32
N TYR A 65 13.65 -10.77 -3.04
CA TYR A 65 14.26 -10.85 -1.71
C TYR A 65 13.33 -10.28 -0.62
N HIS A 66 12.73 -9.11 -0.87
CA HIS A 66 11.92 -8.42 0.13
C HIS A 66 10.57 -9.09 0.35
N THR A 67 9.95 -9.70 -0.66
CA THR A 67 8.75 -10.53 -0.52
C THR A 67 9.03 -11.74 0.36
N LEU A 68 10.06 -12.52 0.08
CA LEU A 68 10.42 -13.69 0.90
C LEU A 68 10.78 -13.28 2.34
N LEU A 69 11.53 -12.19 2.49
CA LEU A 69 11.92 -11.66 3.81
C LEU A 69 10.70 -11.25 4.67
N ARG A 70 9.63 -10.73 4.07
CA ARG A 70 8.41 -10.36 4.81
C ARG A 70 7.76 -11.57 5.48
N PHE A 71 7.69 -12.71 4.78
CA PHE A 71 7.16 -13.95 5.36
C PHE A 71 8.05 -14.50 6.47
N LEU A 72 9.38 -14.39 6.31
CA LEU A 72 10.32 -14.74 7.38
C LEU A 72 10.10 -13.85 8.62
N ARG A 73 10.06 -12.53 8.46
CA ARG A 73 9.81 -11.59 9.57
C ARG A 73 8.49 -11.87 10.28
N MET A 74 7.41 -12.05 9.52
CA MET A 74 6.09 -12.39 10.06
C MET A 74 6.12 -13.65 10.95
N LYS A 75 6.96 -14.63 10.62
CA LYS A 75 7.05 -15.90 11.35
C LYS A 75 8.26 -15.99 12.28
N GLY A 76 8.83 -14.84 12.66
CA GLY A 76 9.96 -14.81 13.59
C GLY A 76 11.19 -15.54 13.05
N PHE A 77 11.40 -15.48 11.73
CA PHE A 77 12.47 -16.14 10.98
C PHE A 77 12.45 -17.68 11.00
N ASP A 78 11.32 -18.28 11.37
CA ASP A 78 11.08 -19.72 11.20
C ASP A 78 10.80 -20.02 9.71
N VAL A 79 11.80 -20.60 9.04
CA VAL A 79 11.78 -20.86 7.59
C VAL A 79 10.62 -21.78 7.19
N MET A 80 10.29 -22.79 8.00
CA MET A 80 9.22 -23.74 7.67
C MET A 80 7.85 -23.11 7.80
N LYS A 81 7.61 -22.34 8.87
CA LYS A 81 6.37 -21.56 9.02
C LYS A 81 6.23 -20.46 7.96
N ALA A 82 7.34 -19.83 7.58
CA ALA A 82 7.36 -18.85 6.51
C ALA A 82 6.98 -19.48 5.17
N LYS A 83 7.53 -20.66 4.83
CA LYS A 83 7.13 -21.46 3.66
C LYS A 83 5.63 -21.75 3.67
N GLU A 84 5.11 -22.29 4.77
CA GLU A 84 3.68 -22.59 4.88
C GLU A 84 2.82 -21.34 4.63
N SER A 85 3.19 -20.21 5.22
CA SER A 85 2.44 -18.96 5.10
C SER A 85 2.51 -18.37 3.69
N PHE A 86 3.67 -18.46 3.04
CA PHE A 86 3.85 -18.05 1.66
C PHE A 86 2.96 -18.87 0.72
N LEU A 87 2.94 -20.20 0.89
CA LEU A 87 2.07 -21.09 0.10
C LEU A 87 0.59 -20.84 0.37
N ASN A 88 0.21 -20.57 1.63
CA ASN A 88 -1.15 -20.18 1.99
C ASN A 88 -1.57 -18.87 1.31
N MET A 89 -0.66 -17.90 1.20
CA MET A 89 -0.89 -16.68 0.44
C MET A 89 -1.10 -16.97 -1.04
N LEU A 90 -0.23 -17.78 -1.68
CA LEU A 90 -0.40 -18.12 -3.10
C LEU A 90 -1.74 -18.81 -3.37
N LYS A 91 -2.11 -19.78 -2.53
CA LYS A 91 -3.40 -20.47 -2.62
C LYS A 91 -4.57 -19.52 -2.45
N TRP A 92 -4.54 -18.67 -1.44
CA TRP A 92 -5.60 -17.68 -1.20
C TRP A 92 -5.74 -16.71 -2.38
N ARG A 93 -4.63 -16.27 -2.98
CA ARG A 93 -4.66 -15.37 -4.15
C ARG A 93 -5.36 -15.98 -5.34
N ASP A 94 -5.12 -17.27 -5.59
CA ASP A 94 -5.77 -18.04 -6.65
C ASP A 94 -7.28 -18.20 -6.36
N GLU A 95 -7.63 -18.71 -5.18
CA GLU A 95 -9.01 -18.96 -4.77
C GLU A 95 -9.87 -17.68 -4.72
N PHE A 96 -9.30 -16.56 -4.25
CA PHE A 96 -10.00 -15.29 -4.13
C PHE A 96 -9.99 -14.47 -5.44
N GLY A 97 -9.16 -14.85 -6.42
CA GLY A 97 -9.02 -14.15 -7.70
C GLY A 97 -8.38 -12.76 -7.56
N VAL A 98 -7.37 -12.61 -6.70
CA VAL A 98 -6.73 -11.32 -6.40
C VAL A 98 -6.20 -10.62 -7.66
N ASP A 99 -5.55 -11.37 -8.54
CA ASP A 99 -4.98 -10.82 -9.77
C ASP A 99 -6.05 -10.30 -10.76
N ALA A 100 -7.28 -10.81 -10.69
CA ALA A 100 -8.42 -10.32 -11.46
C ALA A 100 -9.04 -9.07 -10.82
N ILE A 101 -9.08 -8.98 -9.48
CA ILE A 101 -9.59 -7.80 -8.77
C ILE A 101 -8.86 -6.54 -9.22
N VAL A 102 -7.52 -6.58 -9.31
CA VAL A 102 -6.71 -5.43 -9.73
C VAL A 102 -7.06 -4.92 -11.14
N LYS A 103 -7.56 -5.80 -12.02
CA LYS A 103 -7.84 -5.48 -13.42
C LYS A 103 -9.29 -5.09 -13.67
N ASP A 104 -10.21 -5.79 -13.01
CA ASP A 104 -11.61 -5.84 -13.42
C ASP A 104 -12.57 -5.29 -12.36
N PHE A 105 -12.13 -5.15 -11.10
CA PHE A 105 -13.00 -4.68 -10.03
C PHE A 105 -13.30 -3.19 -10.16
N LYS A 106 -14.59 -2.87 -10.23
CA LYS A 106 -15.11 -1.50 -10.21
C LYS A 106 -15.84 -1.24 -8.90
N TYR A 107 -15.43 -0.18 -8.23
CA TYR A 107 -16.00 0.26 -6.97
C TYR A 107 -16.77 1.57 -7.18
N ASP A 108 -17.89 1.46 -7.90
CA ASP A 108 -18.67 2.62 -8.38
C ASP A 108 -19.21 3.48 -7.23
N GLU A 109 -19.43 2.88 -6.05
CA GLU A 109 -19.87 3.54 -4.84
C GLU A 109 -18.75 4.21 -4.03
N TYR A 110 -17.50 4.19 -4.52
CA TYR A 110 -16.31 4.68 -3.82
C TYR A 110 -16.49 6.08 -3.22
N GLU A 111 -16.96 7.05 -4.00
CA GLU A 111 -17.12 8.44 -3.56
C GLU A 111 -18.10 8.58 -2.39
N THR A 112 -19.15 7.77 -2.37
CA THR A 112 -20.13 7.76 -1.28
C THR A 112 -19.53 7.09 -0.04
N VAL A 113 -18.86 5.95 -0.21
CA VAL A 113 -18.16 5.24 0.87
C VAL A 113 -17.09 6.13 1.49
N LYS A 114 -16.33 6.87 0.68
CA LYS A 114 -15.25 7.78 1.12
C LYS A 114 -15.76 8.94 1.98
N LYS A 115 -16.99 9.42 1.76
CA LYS A 115 -17.64 10.42 2.61
C LYS A 115 -18.04 9.85 3.97
N LEU A 116 -18.52 8.61 3.98
CA LEU A 116 -18.99 7.92 5.19
C LEU A 116 -17.84 7.33 6.01
N TYR A 117 -16.75 6.93 5.35
CA TYR A 117 -15.53 6.44 5.97
C TYR A 117 -14.32 7.14 5.34
N PRO A 118 -13.89 8.29 5.87
CA PRO A 118 -12.80 9.05 5.26
C PRO A 118 -11.43 8.40 5.49
N HIS A 119 -10.81 7.91 4.41
CA HIS A 119 -9.50 7.25 4.45
C HIS A 119 -8.73 7.39 3.13
N GLY A 120 -7.40 7.35 3.10
CA GLY A 120 -6.63 7.29 1.85
C GLY A 120 -5.19 7.77 1.95
N PHE A 121 -4.46 7.69 0.83
CA PHE A 121 -3.07 8.14 0.74
C PHE A 121 -2.95 9.66 0.51
N HIS A 122 -2.00 10.30 1.20
CA HIS A 122 -1.80 11.75 1.25
C HIS A 122 -0.31 12.10 1.19
N GLY A 123 0.30 11.95 0.01
CA GLY A 123 1.71 12.26 -0.20
C GLY A 123 2.67 11.26 0.47
N VAL A 124 3.84 11.76 0.87
CA VAL A 124 4.92 10.95 1.47
C VAL A 124 5.49 11.59 2.74
N ASP A 125 6.04 10.78 3.64
CA ASP A 125 6.73 11.24 4.84
C ASP A 125 8.16 11.74 4.51
N ARG A 126 8.89 12.19 5.53
CA ARG A 126 10.29 12.66 5.39
C ARG A 126 11.27 11.62 4.85
N ASN A 127 10.91 10.34 4.88
CA ASN A 127 11.71 9.23 4.39
C ASN A 127 11.22 8.72 3.03
N GLY A 128 10.22 9.38 2.42
CA GLY A 128 9.63 8.97 1.16
C GLY A 128 8.57 7.86 1.28
N ARG A 129 8.14 7.48 2.48
CA ARG A 129 7.08 6.46 2.65
C ARG A 129 5.72 7.04 2.30
N PRO A 130 4.85 6.34 1.54
CA PRO A 130 3.47 6.76 1.35
C PRO A 130 2.78 6.98 2.69
N VAL A 131 2.10 8.11 2.85
CA VAL A 131 1.33 8.41 4.07
C VAL A 131 -0.13 8.02 3.85
N TYR A 132 -0.63 7.05 4.62
CA TYR A 132 -2.05 6.69 4.65
C TYR A 132 -2.71 7.32 5.86
N ILE A 133 -3.86 7.97 5.67
CA ILE A 133 -4.63 8.62 6.73
C ILE A 133 -6.00 7.98 6.79
N GLU A 134 -6.43 7.57 7.97
CA GLU A 134 -7.75 6.98 8.21
C GLU A 134 -8.41 7.64 9.42
N ARG A 135 -9.58 8.26 9.19
CA ARG A 135 -10.32 9.00 10.23
C ARG A 135 -11.40 8.13 10.82
N VAL A 136 -10.99 7.19 11.67
CA VAL A 136 -11.85 6.18 12.31
C VAL A 136 -12.98 6.83 13.09
N GLY A 137 -12.71 7.92 13.83
CA GLY A 137 -13.74 8.58 14.61
C GLY A 137 -14.80 9.34 13.79
N MET A 138 -14.56 9.55 12.50
CA MET A 138 -15.56 10.10 11.56
C MET A 138 -16.30 9.01 10.77
N ALA A 139 -15.98 7.74 10.98
CA ALA A 139 -16.55 6.65 10.20
C ALA A 139 -17.98 6.33 10.65
N ASP A 140 -18.94 6.50 9.75
CA ASP A 140 -20.30 5.97 9.89
C ASP A 140 -20.40 4.62 9.17
N LEU A 141 -19.97 3.56 9.86
CA LEU A 141 -19.94 2.21 9.31
C LEU A 141 -21.35 1.62 9.10
N ILE A 142 -22.35 2.11 9.83
CA ILE A 142 -23.75 1.68 9.65
C ILE A 142 -24.27 2.23 8.33
N ALA A 143 -24.12 3.54 8.10
CA ALA A 143 -24.50 4.16 6.84
C ALA A 143 -23.66 3.60 5.67
N MET A 144 -22.37 3.35 5.89
CA MET A 144 -21.48 2.77 4.87
C MET A 144 -22.00 1.40 4.41
N LEU A 145 -22.40 0.53 5.34
CA LEU A 145 -22.91 -0.81 5.01
C LEU A 145 -24.32 -0.82 4.39
N ASN A 146 -24.98 0.33 4.31
CA ASN A 146 -26.19 0.51 3.48
C ASN A 146 -25.85 0.88 2.02
N VAL A 147 -24.61 1.29 1.75
CA VAL A 147 -24.13 1.72 0.43
C VAL A 147 -23.28 0.64 -0.24
N THR A 148 -22.45 -0.07 0.54
CA THR A 148 -21.57 -1.15 0.08
C THR A 148 -21.79 -2.40 0.91
N THR A 149 -21.17 -3.51 0.49
CA THR A 149 -21.12 -4.75 1.28
C THR A 149 -19.72 -4.97 1.84
N ILE A 150 -19.60 -5.79 2.88
CA ILE A 150 -18.30 -6.21 3.43
C ILE A 150 -17.43 -6.82 2.32
N ASP A 151 -17.99 -7.73 1.52
CA ASP A 151 -17.27 -8.39 0.42
C ASP A 151 -16.73 -7.39 -0.62
N ARG A 152 -17.54 -6.38 -0.98
CA ARG A 152 -17.10 -5.34 -1.93
C ARG A 152 -16.03 -4.45 -1.32
N TYR A 153 -16.19 -4.05 -0.05
CA TYR A 153 -15.16 -3.29 0.65
C TYR A 153 -13.85 -4.07 0.78
N VAL A 154 -13.92 -5.38 1.07
CA VAL A 154 -12.74 -6.26 1.11
C VAL A 154 -12.04 -6.33 -0.26
N LYS A 155 -12.78 -6.46 -1.36
CA LYS A 155 -12.20 -6.40 -2.71
C LYS A 155 -11.55 -5.06 -3.02
N TYR A 156 -12.17 -3.96 -2.58
CA TYR A 156 -11.59 -2.63 -2.66
C TYR A 156 -10.28 -2.53 -1.86
N HIS A 157 -10.26 -2.99 -0.60
CA HIS A 157 -9.08 -3.02 0.25
C HIS A 157 -7.93 -3.82 -0.38
N ILE A 158 -8.22 -5.02 -0.90
CA ILE A 158 -7.26 -5.85 -1.63
C ILE A 158 -6.70 -5.12 -2.86
N SER A 159 -7.57 -4.45 -3.63
CA SER A 159 -7.13 -3.62 -4.76
C SER A 159 -6.17 -2.51 -4.29
N GLU A 160 -6.44 -1.85 -3.16
CA GLU A 160 -5.57 -0.82 -2.60
C GLU A 160 -4.22 -1.37 -2.10
N GLN A 161 -4.20 -2.56 -1.50
CA GLN A 161 -2.95 -3.25 -1.14
C GLN A 161 -2.12 -3.58 -2.38
N GLU A 162 -2.74 -4.12 -3.43
CA GLU A 162 -2.07 -4.45 -4.68
C GLU A 162 -1.54 -3.21 -5.41
N LYS A 163 -2.27 -2.09 -5.38
CA LYS A 163 -1.76 -0.80 -5.87
C LYS A 163 -0.59 -0.33 -5.02
N THR A 164 -0.66 -0.47 -3.70
CA THR A 164 0.45 -0.05 -2.84
C THR A 164 1.75 -0.78 -3.19
N LEU A 165 1.69 -2.11 -3.32
CA LEU A 165 2.84 -2.95 -3.66
C LEU A 165 3.36 -2.70 -5.09
N ASN A 166 2.46 -2.63 -6.07
CA ASN A 166 2.86 -2.64 -7.48
C ASN A 166 3.03 -1.24 -8.10
N LEU A 167 2.54 -0.20 -7.42
CA LEU A 167 2.49 1.17 -7.94
C LEU A 167 3.13 2.16 -6.97
N ARG A 168 2.62 2.26 -5.74
CA ARG A 168 3.05 3.31 -4.79
C ARG A 168 4.47 3.09 -4.30
N PHE A 169 4.82 1.87 -3.89
CA PHE A 169 6.18 1.53 -3.47
C PHE A 169 7.22 1.75 -4.58
N PRO A 170 7.03 1.27 -5.83
CA PRO A 170 7.95 1.61 -6.90
C PRO A 170 8.07 3.11 -7.15
N ALA A 171 6.95 3.85 -7.19
CA ALA A 171 6.97 5.29 -7.44
C ALA A 171 7.72 6.06 -6.35
N CYS A 172 7.42 5.77 -5.10
CA CYS A 172 8.06 6.39 -3.95
C CYS A 172 9.54 6.02 -3.89
N SER A 173 9.89 4.79 -4.27
CA SER A 173 11.29 4.37 -4.31
C SER A 173 12.11 5.17 -5.31
N LEU A 174 11.55 5.38 -6.50
CA LEU A 174 12.19 6.19 -7.54
C LEU A 174 12.33 7.65 -7.12
N ALA A 175 11.27 8.25 -6.55
CA ALA A 175 11.28 9.63 -6.09
C ALA A 175 12.27 9.85 -4.93
N ALA A 176 12.33 8.91 -3.98
CA ALA A 176 13.23 8.96 -2.84
C ALA A 176 14.67 8.52 -3.17
N LYS A 177 14.90 7.93 -4.35
CA LYS A 177 16.17 7.29 -4.74
C LYS A 177 16.64 6.23 -3.72
N SER A 178 15.68 5.55 -3.10
CA SER A 178 15.89 4.58 -2.04
C SER A 178 14.76 3.55 -2.08
N HIS A 179 15.00 2.32 -1.63
CA HIS A 179 13.96 1.29 -1.62
C HIS A 179 12.89 1.59 -0.55
N ILE A 180 11.64 1.72 -0.98
CA ILE A 180 10.47 1.96 -0.12
C ILE A 180 9.58 0.72 -0.14
N ALA A 181 9.44 0.09 1.03
CA ALA A 181 8.66 -1.12 1.25
C ALA A 181 7.69 -1.02 2.44
N SER A 182 7.53 0.18 3.00
CA SER A 182 6.67 0.46 4.16
C SER A 182 5.86 1.73 3.94
N ILE A 183 4.71 1.81 4.62
CA ILE A 183 3.86 3.00 4.66
C ILE A 183 3.90 3.64 6.05
N THR A 184 3.57 4.92 6.10
CA THR A 184 3.28 5.64 7.36
C THR A 184 1.78 5.75 7.50
N THR A 185 1.20 5.08 8.50
CA THR A 185 -0.24 5.13 8.76
C THR A 185 -0.56 6.08 9.91
N ILE A 186 -1.50 7.00 9.66
CA ILE A 186 -2.05 7.92 10.65
C ILE A 186 -3.50 7.54 10.90
N LEU A 187 -3.79 7.06 12.11
CA LEU A 187 -5.15 6.77 12.56
C LEU A 187 -5.66 7.94 13.40
N ASP A 188 -6.62 8.70 12.87
CA ASP A 188 -7.32 9.74 13.63
C ASP A 188 -8.53 9.11 14.35
N VAL A 189 -8.32 8.88 15.65
CA VAL A 189 -9.29 8.26 16.55
C VAL A 189 -10.17 9.30 17.25
N LYS A 190 -10.08 10.59 16.92
CA LYS A 190 -10.92 11.62 17.52
C LYS A 190 -12.38 11.38 17.12
N GLY A 191 -13.25 11.21 18.13
CA GLY A 191 -14.68 10.96 17.92
C GLY A 191 -15.06 9.49 17.84
N VAL A 192 -14.10 8.56 18.02
CA VAL A 192 -14.43 7.13 18.16
C VAL A 192 -15.38 6.94 19.34
N GLY A 193 -16.52 6.29 19.08
CA GLY A 193 -17.57 6.00 20.05
C GLY A 193 -18.13 4.59 19.90
N LEU A 194 -19.20 4.28 20.64
CA LEU A 194 -19.78 2.94 20.69
C LEU A 194 -20.25 2.41 19.31
N SER A 195 -20.65 3.29 18.40
CA SER A 195 -21.06 2.93 17.03
C SER A 195 -19.92 2.29 16.22
N ASN A 196 -18.67 2.70 16.45
CA ASN A 196 -17.48 2.12 15.82
C ASN A 196 -17.18 0.68 16.29
N PHE A 197 -17.80 0.23 17.39
CA PHE A 197 -17.67 -1.13 17.93
C PHE A 197 -18.90 -2.01 17.66
N SER A 198 -19.81 -1.57 16.78
CA SER A 198 -20.95 -2.37 16.33
C SER A 198 -20.49 -3.74 15.78
N LYS A 199 -21.35 -4.76 15.84
CA LYS A 199 -21.00 -6.09 15.31
C LYS A 199 -20.55 -6.05 13.83
N PRO A 200 -21.24 -5.35 12.91
CA PRO A 200 -20.79 -5.26 11.53
C PRO A 200 -19.46 -4.54 11.36
N ALA A 201 -19.20 -3.49 12.15
CA ALA A 201 -17.90 -2.81 12.17
C ALA A 201 -16.78 -3.77 12.59
N ARG A 202 -16.99 -4.52 13.68
CA ARG A 202 -16.01 -5.52 14.16
C ARG A 202 -15.75 -6.61 13.13
N GLU A 203 -16.79 -7.09 12.44
CA GLU A 203 -16.67 -8.09 11.38
C GLU A 203 -15.83 -7.57 10.22
N LEU A 204 -16.08 -6.34 9.76
CA LEU A 204 -15.29 -5.69 8.73
C LEU A 204 -13.81 -5.56 9.13
N PHE A 205 -13.54 -4.96 10.29
CA PHE A 205 -12.17 -4.76 10.77
C PHE A 205 -11.41 -6.07 10.98
N THR A 206 -12.08 -7.07 11.57
CA THR A 206 -11.47 -8.39 11.77
C THR A 206 -11.18 -9.07 10.44
N GLY A 207 -12.06 -8.92 9.45
CA GLY A 207 -11.87 -9.45 8.10
C GLY A 207 -10.65 -8.84 7.42
N ILE A 208 -10.54 -7.51 7.43
CA ILE A 208 -9.39 -6.76 6.89
C ILE A 208 -8.10 -7.15 7.60
N GLN A 209 -8.09 -7.12 8.94
CA GLN A 209 -6.92 -7.47 9.74
C GLN A 209 -6.42 -8.88 9.43
N LYS A 210 -7.32 -9.86 9.28
CA LYS A 210 -6.95 -11.24 8.93
C LYS A 210 -6.32 -11.33 7.55
N ILE A 211 -6.81 -10.56 6.58
CA ILE A 211 -6.23 -10.52 5.23
C ILE A 211 -4.83 -9.93 5.30
N ASP A 212 -4.69 -8.78 5.95
CA ASP A 212 -3.41 -8.07 6.03
C ASP A 212 -2.36 -8.90 6.78
N SER A 213 -2.72 -9.45 7.95
CA SER A 213 -1.78 -10.21 8.77
C SER A 213 -1.33 -11.54 8.15
N ASN A 214 -2.12 -12.11 7.23
CA ASN A 214 -1.82 -13.43 6.65
C ASN A 214 -1.22 -13.35 5.24
N TYR A 215 -1.63 -12.35 4.45
CA TYR A 215 -1.36 -12.33 3.01
C TYR A 215 -0.61 -11.08 2.55
N TYR A 216 -0.67 -9.99 3.31
CA TYR A 216 0.11 -8.78 3.08
C TYR A 216 1.00 -8.47 4.29
N PRO A 217 1.97 -9.35 4.62
CA PRO A 217 2.93 -9.06 5.68
C PRO A 217 3.75 -7.82 5.29
N ASP A 218 3.29 -6.66 5.74
CA ASP A 218 3.92 -5.36 5.56
C ASP A 218 4.68 -4.97 6.84
N GLU A 219 5.78 -4.25 6.67
CA GLU A 219 6.43 -3.52 7.76
C GLU A 219 5.68 -2.21 8.00
N PHE A 220 4.47 -2.30 8.57
CA PHE A 220 3.75 -1.12 9.02
C PHE A 220 4.55 -0.43 10.13
N SER A 221 5.06 0.77 9.86
CA SER A 221 5.34 1.72 10.94
C SER A 221 4.01 2.33 11.38
N PHE A 222 3.36 1.70 12.36
CA PHE A 222 2.18 2.25 13.01
C PHE A 222 2.58 3.46 13.88
N GLN A 223 1.94 4.60 13.65
CA GLN A 223 1.97 5.73 14.58
C GLN A 223 0.53 6.08 14.96
N GLU A 224 0.12 5.71 16.17
CA GLU A 224 -1.16 6.15 16.74
C GLU A 224 -1.08 7.63 17.08
N PHE A 225 -1.99 8.45 16.55
CA PHE A 225 -2.05 9.87 16.85
C PHE A 225 -3.31 10.21 17.66
N ASN A 226 -3.11 10.55 18.93
CA ASN A 226 -4.11 11.22 19.74
C ASN A 226 -3.87 12.73 19.66
N SER A 227 -4.87 13.47 19.18
CA SER A 227 -4.84 14.93 18.95
C SER A 227 -4.53 15.82 20.16
N THR A 228 -4.16 15.26 21.32
CA THR A 228 -3.78 16.00 22.53
C THR A 228 -2.32 16.48 22.56
N ASN A 229 -1.41 15.95 21.72
CA ASN A 229 0.01 16.34 21.73
C ASN A 229 0.50 16.87 20.37
N ALA A 230 -0.16 17.91 19.85
CA ALA A 230 0.15 18.52 18.55
C ALA A 230 1.38 19.47 18.53
N SER A 231 2.30 19.40 19.51
CA SER A 231 3.34 20.44 19.66
C SER A 231 4.75 20.07 19.16
N SER A 232 5.02 18.87 18.63
CA SER A 232 6.41 18.47 18.35
C SER A 232 6.77 18.10 16.91
N TYR A 233 5.93 18.40 15.91
CA TYR A 233 6.36 18.22 14.51
C TYR A 233 6.23 19.51 13.72
N GLU A 234 7.37 20.19 13.59
CA GLU A 234 7.71 21.03 12.45
C GLU A 234 7.67 20.17 11.18
N LEU A 235 6.45 19.97 10.66
CA LEU A 235 6.22 19.72 9.25
C LEU A 235 6.83 20.90 8.50
N ASN A 236 8.07 20.74 8.03
CA ASN A 236 8.72 21.81 7.29
C ASN A 236 7.86 22.10 6.05
N ALA A 237 7.28 23.30 6.07
CA ALA A 237 6.18 23.75 5.25
C ALA A 237 6.60 23.96 3.78
N ARG A 238 6.86 22.86 3.07
CA ARG A 238 6.78 22.78 1.60
C ARG A 238 5.63 21.90 1.09
N ALA A 239 4.79 21.39 1.99
CA ALA A 239 3.49 20.78 1.68
C ALA A 239 2.31 21.70 2.01
N HIS A 240 2.56 22.98 2.31
CA HIS A 240 1.52 24.01 2.48
C HIS A 240 0.77 24.38 1.17
N ALA A 241 1.09 23.68 0.08
CA ALA A 241 0.43 23.77 -1.22
C ALA A 241 -0.71 22.75 -1.42
N LEU A 242 -0.94 21.81 -0.48
CA LEU A 242 -2.14 20.97 -0.48
C LEU A 242 -3.20 21.60 0.42
N ARG A 243 -3.62 22.82 0.04
CA ARG A 243 -4.94 23.33 0.46
C ARG A 243 -6.00 22.36 -0.07
N GLN A 244 -7.11 22.31 0.65
CA GLN A 244 -8.30 21.44 0.54
C GLN A 244 -9.00 21.33 -0.84
N GLU A 245 -8.33 21.68 -1.94
CA GLU A 245 -8.85 21.66 -3.30
C GLU A 245 -7.87 20.89 -4.20
N ASN A 246 -7.99 19.57 -4.20
CA ASN A 246 -7.75 18.64 -5.31
C ASN A 246 -7.56 17.23 -4.76
N MET A 247 -8.68 16.68 -4.27
CA MET A 247 -8.86 15.29 -3.84
C MET A 247 -8.90 14.30 -5.02
N ALA A 248 -8.33 14.61 -6.20
CA ALA A 248 -8.73 13.95 -7.44
C ALA A 248 -7.69 13.10 -8.19
N ASP A 249 -6.37 13.21 -7.96
CA ASP A 249 -5.45 12.46 -8.83
C ASP A 249 -4.24 11.88 -8.09
N GLU A 250 -4.44 10.67 -7.56
CA GLU A 250 -3.34 9.74 -7.24
C GLU A 250 -2.38 9.58 -8.44
N PHE A 251 -2.94 9.60 -9.64
CA PHE A 251 -2.23 9.57 -10.91
C PHE A 251 -1.33 10.80 -11.13
N ALA A 252 -1.71 11.99 -10.66
CA ALA A 252 -0.89 13.19 -10.79
C ALA A 252 0.34 13.15 -9.87
N ALA A 253 0.23 12.56 -8.67
CA ALA A 253 1.38 12.35 -7.79
C ALA A 253 2.36 11.32 -8.37
N LEU A 254 1.84 10.25 -8.97
CA LEU A 254 2.63 9.25 -9.69
C LEU A 254 3.27 9.81 -10.97
N GLU A 255 2.53 10.54 -11.79
CA GLU A 255 3.05 11.23 -12.97
C GLU A 255 4.12 12.27 -12.59
N PHE A 256 3.94 12.99 -11.49
CA PHE A 256 4.95 13.90 -10.97
C PHE A 256 6.26 13.17 -10.63
N CYS A 257 6.19 12.07 -9.87
CA CYS A 257 7.36 11.23 -9.55
C CYS A 257 8.01 10.64 -10.82
N LEU A 258 7.20 10.24 -11.81
CA LEU A 258 7.68 9.74 -13.11
C LEU A 258 8.27 10.85 -13.99
N SER A 259 7.83 12.10 -13.83
CA SER A 259 8.37 13.24 -14.58
C SER A 259 9.73 13.69 -14.05
N GLU A 260 9.93 13.68 -12.73
CA GLU A 260 11.22 14.01 -12.11
C GLU A 260 12.30 12.94 -12.40
N SER A 261 11.89 11.69 -12.62
CA SER A 261 12.82 10.60 -12.98
C SER A 261 13.24 10.57 -14.45
N LYS A 262 12.54 11.29 -15.34
CA LYS A 262 12.92 11.45 -16.77
C LYS A 262 13.92 12.58 -17.03
N THR A 263 14.19 13.42 -16.04
CA THR A 263 15.13 14.55 -16.12
C THR A 263 16.58 14.19 -15.73
N VAL A 264 16.90 12.89 -15.66
CA VAL A 264 18.26 12.37 -15.42
C VAL A 264 18.76 11.63 -16.66
#